data_AF-A0A8S0RGM2-F1
#
_entry.id   AF-A0A8S0RGM2-F1
#
_cell.length_a   1.000
_cell.length_b   1.000
_cell.length_c   1.000
_cell.angle_alpha   90.00
_cell.angle_beta   90.00
_cell.angle_gamma   90.00
#
_symmetry.space_group_name_H-M   'P 1'
#
loop_
_entity.id
_entity.type
_entity.pdbx_description
1 polymer ?
#
loop_
_entity_poly.entity_id
_entity_poly.type
_entity_poly.pdbx_seq_one_letter_code
_entity_poly.pdbx_strand_id
1 'polypeptide(L)'
;MSYAKSVFMLTLYFSRELEVLSSKSSIIMHGVKHYFVKYRRRSVISIICKFIRTFYYMQIAGLGSVFMMPLIGNLSDAYGRKTLLTVPLVLSIIPLVILAWKRTTTFFYAYYVFRTLTAMVTQGGVICIALGYLADTVSEAKRVSAFGVLSGVVSAAYVCGTLAARLLSTTQIFQVSAVISIIAALYMRVFLKDTTRHTDALEQPILNQGIENNQACSESSKKVDFFKGIPSPKDIICLLKSSITFSLAASIAFFNSLAEAGLEACLQYFLKARFHFMKDQFADVLLITYIGATISNVIFMPIFGPIIGEEVLLSLGLFAGFLNMFFDCIAWSAWVPYASAAFGVFLFLATPNIRSIISKQVGDNEQGVAQGCILGISSFANVISPLIFSPLSGDSKSLFSSIDKVAT
;
A
#
# COMPACT_ATOMS: atom_id res chain seq x y z
N MET A 1 -7.14 11.99 24.10
CA MET A 1 -6.62 13.16 24.85
C MET A 1 -5.12 13.11 25.15
N SER A 2 -4.46 11.94 25.17
CA SER A 2 -3.00 11.81 25.36
C SER A 2 -2.18 12.26 24.13
N TYR A 3 -2.68 12.01 22.91
CA TYR A 3 -2.03 12.37 21.63
C TYR A 3 -1.87 13.88 21.38
N ALA A 4 -2.91 14.67 21.71
CA ALA A 4 -2.83 16.12 21.61
C ALA A 4 -1.84 16.69 22.63
N LYS A 5 -1.73 16.10 23.83
CA LYS A 5 -0.81 16.56 24.87
C LYS A 5 0.65 16.30 24.53
N SER A 6 1.01 15.15 23.95
CA SER A 6 2.40 14.86 23.58
C SER A 6 2.90 15.71 22.40
N VAL A 7 2.05 15.93 21.38
CA VAL A 7 2.38 16.80 20.24
C VAL A 7 2.36 18.28 20.66
N PHE A 8 1.45 18.69 21.54
CA PHE A 8 1.40 20.03 22.10
C PHE A 8 2.58 20.31 23.05
N MET A 9 3.03 19.32 23.82
CA MET A 9 4.26 19.40 24.63
C MET A 9 5.50 19.52 23.76
N LEU A 10 5.61 18.76 22.67
CA LEU A 10 6.71 18.92 21.70
C LEU A 10 6.70 20.32 21.05
N THR A 11 5.50 20.86 20.79
CA THR A 11 5.30 22.20 20.20
C THR A 11 5.67 23.30 21.19
N LEU A 12 5.31 23.17 22.47
CA LEU A 12 5.69 24.11 23.54
C LEU A 12 7.18 24.03 23.87
N TYR A 13 7.77 22.84 23.85
CA TYR A 13 9.19 22.63 24.14
C TYR A 13 10.10 23.26 23.06
N PHE A 14 9.80 23.04 21.77
CA PHE A 14 10.51 23.71 20.67
C PHE A 14 10.30 25.24 20.68
N SER A 15 9.12 25.71 21.11
CA SER A 15 8.86 27.15 21.21
C SER A 15 9.65 27.81 22.35
N ARG A 16 9.91 27.09 23.45
CA ARG A 16 10.65 27.56 24.63
C ARG A 16 12.17 27.56 24.43
N GLU A 17 12.71 26.54 23.75
CA GLU A 17 14.13 26.48 23.35
C GLU A 17 14.51 27.60 22.36
N LEU A 18 13.60 27.96 21.45
CA LEU A 18 13.80 29.09 20.53
C LEU A 18 13.78 30.46 21.24
N GLU A 19 13.10 30.58 22.37
CA GLU A 19 13.12 31.78 23.24
C GLU A 19 14.46 31.91 23.97
N VAL A 20 15.04 30.80 24.45
CA VAL A 20 16.34 30.77 25.14
C VAL A 20 17.50 31.10 24.18
N LEU A 21 17.47 30.58 22.94
CA LEU A 21 18.46 30.91 21.90
C LEU A 21 18.34 32.37 21.40
N SER A 22 17.15 32.98 21.49
CA SER A 22 16.94 34.39 21.14
C SER A 22 17.50 35.36 22.19
N SER A 23 17.73 34.92 23.44
CA SER A 23 18.21 35.77 24.54
C SER A 23 19.72 36.08 24.47
N LYS A 24 20.53 35.25 23.80
CA LYS A 24 22.01 35.27 23.89
C LYS A 24 22.78 36.12 22.85
N SER A 25 22.19 37.09 22.14
CA SER A 25 22.99 37.94 21.22
C SER A 25 22.78 39.44 21.43
N SER A 26 23.90 40.12 21.70
CA SER A 26 24.01 41.56 21.92
C SER A 26 23.58 42.39 20.70
N ILE A 27 22.79 43.43 20.99
CA ILE A 27 22.69 44.77 20.41
C ILE A 27 23.44 44.97 19.07
N ILE A 28 22.86 44.49 17.97
CA ILE A 28 22.76 45.08 16.59
C ILE A 28 22.01 44.02 15.76
N MET A 29 20.80 43.63 16.17
CA MET A 29 20.05 42.63 15.39
C MET A 29 18.57 42.52 15.74
N HIS A 30 17.96 43.45 16.48
CA HIS A 30 16.59 43.22 16.95
C HIS A 30 15.57 43.07 15.81
N GLY A 31 15.70 43.86 14.73
CA GLY A 31 14.85 43.73 13.53
C GLY A 31 15.13 42.48 12.71
N VAL A 32 16.40 42.18 12.41
CA VAL A 32 16.82 41.02 11.60
C VAL A 32 16.58 39.71 12.35
N LYS A 33 16.81 39.66 13.66
CA LYS A 33 16.60 38.49 14.52
C LYS A 33 15.11 38.19 14.68
N HIS A 34 14.26 39.21 14.86
CA HIS A 34 12.81 39.02 14.87
C HIS A 34 12.28 38.57 13.50
N TYR A 35 12.84 39.07 12.39
CA TYR A 35 12.51 38.61 11.04
C TYR A 35 12.96 37.17 10.79
N PHE A 36 14.19 36.80 11.16
CA PHE A 36 14.75 35.46 11.00
C PHE A 36 14.04 34.43 11.87
N VAL A 37 13.74 34.78 13.14
CA VAL A 37 12.95 33.94 14.04
C VAL A 37 11.53 33.79 13.52
N LYS A 38 10.86 34.86 13.08
CA LYS A 38 9.49 34.79 12.52
C LYS A 38 9.43 33.99 11.22
N TYR A 39 10.41 34.14 10.34
CA TYR A 39 10.48 33.41 9.07
C TYR A 39 10.84 31.94 9.30
N ARG A 40 11.80 31.64 10.18
CA ARG A 40 12.14 30.27 10.60
C ARG A 40 10.97 29.59 11.32
N ARG A 41 10.26 30.29 12.20
CA ARG A 41 9.05 29.79 12.90
C ARG A 41 7.91 29.54 11.90
N ARG A 42 7.69 30.41 10.90
CA ARG A 42 6.73 30.17 9.81
C ARG A 42 7.10 28.98 8.92
N SER A 43 8.38 28.83 8.57
CA SER A 43 8.87 27.69 7.77
C SER A 43 8.76 26.37 8.55
N VAL A 44 9.10 26.36 9.84
CA VAL A 44 8.96 25.21 10.73
C VAL A 44 7.49 24.83 10.92
N ILE A 45 6.61 25.80 11.20
CA ILE A 45 5.15 25.57 11.28
C ILE A 45 4.61 25.03 9.94
N SER A 46 5.07 25.56 8.81
CA SER A 46 4.66 25.06 7.48
C SER A 46 5.09 23.60 7.24
N ILE A 47 6.31 23.24 7.63
CA ILE A 47 6.83 21.87 7.53
C ILE A 47 6.03 20.93 8.43
N ILE A 48 5.78 21.33 9.68
CA ILE A 48 4.98 20.57 10.65
C ILE A 48 3.55 20.36 10.12
N CYS A 49 2.89 21.42 9.63
CA CYS A 49 1.55 21.30 9.05
C CYS A 49 1.50 20.42 7.79
N LYS A 50 2.56 20.39 6.96
CA LYS A 50 2.67 19.47 5.82
C LYS A 50 2.81 18.02 6.29
N PHE A 51 3.70 17.77 7.26
CA PHE A 51 3.93 16.44 7.83
C PHE A 51 2.65 15.88 8.47
N ILE A 52 2.01 16.67 9.34
CA ILE A 52 0.76 16.31 10.01
C ILE A 52 -0.31 15.94 8.98
N ARG A 53 -0.50 16.76 7.95
CA ARG A 53 -1.52 16.51 6.91
C ARG A 53 -1.25 15.24 6.10
N THR A 54 0.00 15.01 5.70
CA THR A 54 0.36 13.78 4.97
C THR A 54 0.20 12.55 5.85
N PHE A 55 0.56 12.66 7.13
CA PHE A 55 0.36 11.59 8.10
C PHE A 55 -1.13 11.26 8.29
N TYR A 56 -1.98 12.26 8.56
CA TYR A 56 -3.43 12.04 8.69
C TYR A 56 -4.04 11.43 7.43
N TYR A 57 -3.62 11.87 6.25
CA TYR A 57 -4.06 11.28 4.98
C TYR A 57 -3.75 9.77 4.92
N MET A 58 -2.50 9.35 5.22
CA MET A 58 -2.12 7.94 5.18
C MET A 58 -2.90 7.10 6.20
N GLN A 59 -3.15 7.64 7.40
CA GLN A 59 -3.93 6.94 8.42
C GLN A 59 -5.41 6.78 8.04
N ILE A 60 -6.04 7.82 7.50
CA ILE A 60 -7.46 7.77 7.09
C ILE A 60 -7.63 6.84 5.90
N ALA A 61 -6.75 6.94 4.90
CA ALA A 61 -6.78 6.06 3.73
C ALA A 61 -6.55 4.59 4.12
N GLY A 62 -5.54 4.34 4.97
CA GLY A 62 -5.24 3.01 5.52
C GLY A 62 -6.41 2.43 6.30
N LEU A 63 -6.99 3.17 7.25
CA LEU A 63 -8.17 2.72 8.01
C LEU A 63 -9.38 2.47 7.11
N GLY A 64 -9.60 3.31 6.10
CA GLY A 64 -10.65 3.10 5.11
C GLY A 64 -10.46 1.82 4.31
N SER A 65 -9.23 1.52 3.90
CA SER A 65 -8.91 0.31 3.14
C SER A 65 -9.14 -0.98 3.96
N VAL A 66 -8.99 -0.96 5.29
CA VAL A 66 -9.28 -2.14 6.14
C VAL A 66 -10.67 -2.71 5.88
N PHE A 67 -11.68 -1.84 5.75
CA PHE A 67 -13.07 -2.23 5.52
C PHE A 67 -13.43 -2.31 4.05
N MET A 68 -12.84 -1.45 3.22
CA MET A 68 -13.13 -1.41 1.79
C MET A 68 -12.54 -2.61 1.04
N MET A 69 -11.39 -3.16 1.46
CA MET A 69 -10.77 -4.28 0.74
C MET A 69 -11.64 -5.56 0.73
N PRO A 70 -12.16 -6.06 1.87
CA PRO A 70 -13.10 -7.19 1.86
C PRO A 70 -14.39 -6.89 1.09
N LEU A 71 -14.90 -5.66 1.21
CA LEU A 71 -16.11 -5.23 0.51
C LEU A 71 -15.93 -5.24 -1.00
N ILE A 72 -14.84 -4.65 -1.50
CA ILE A 72 -14.48 -4.64 -2.92
C ILE A 72 -14.26 -6.08 -3.41
N GLY A 73 -13.63 -6.92 -2.59
CA GLY A 73 -13.53 -8.36 -2.84
C GLY A 73 -14.89 -9.00 -3.12
N ASN A 74 -15.84 -8.85 -2.20
CA ASN A 74 -17.18 -9.45 -2.32
C ASN A 74 -17.98 -8.91 -3.50
N LEU A 75 -17.94 -7.59 -3.69
CA LEU A 75 -18.59 -6.96 -4.84
C LEU A 75 -17.98 -7.49 -6.14
N SER A 76 -16.69 -7.85 -6.12
CA SER A 76 -16.01 -8.36 -7.29
C SER A 76 -16.42 -9.78 -7.61
N ASP A 77 -16.70 -10.57 -6.57
CA ASP A 77 -17.25 -11.92 -6.67
C ASP A 77 -18.68 -11.86 -7.25
N ALA A 78 -19.50 -10.90 -6.80
CA ALA A 78 -20.91 -10.80 -7.19
C ALA A 78 -21.16 -10.14 -8.56
N TYR A 79 -20.48 -9.02 -8.86
CA TYR A 79 -20.74 -8.21 -10.06
C TYR A 79 -19.78 -8.50 -11.23
N GLY A 80 -18.83 -9.41 -11.02
CA GLY A 80 -17.81 -9.77 -11.99
C GLY A 80 -16.53 -8.95 -11.88
N ARG A 81 -15.41 -9.62 -12.12
CA ARG A 81 -14.04 -9.11 -11.93
C ARG A 81 -13.72 -7.89 -12.80
N LYS A 82 -13.95 -7.97 -14.11
CA LYS A 82 -13.60 -6.90 -15.06
C LYS A 82 -14.38 -5.61 -14.80
N THR A 83 -15.69 -5.73 -14.59
CA THR A 83 -16.57 -4.60 -14.27
C THR A 83 -16.10 -3.90 -13.01
N LEU A 84 -15.84 -4.65 -11.92
CA LEU A 84 -15.41 -4.01 -10.69
C LEU A 84 -13.98 -3.46 -10.76
N LEU A 85 -13.06 -4.10 -11.50
CA LEU A 85 -11.68 -3.59 -11.69
C LEU A 85 -11.65 -2.21 -12.35
N THR A 86 -12.67 -1.87 -13.14
CA THR A 86 -12.80 -0.55 -13.79
C THR A 86 -12.97 0.57 -12.76
N VAL A 87 -13.67 0.30 -11.66
CA VAL A 87 -14.00 1.32 -10.63
C VAL A 87 -12.74 1.91 -9.99
N PRO A 88 -11.84 1.14 -9.35
CA PRO A 88 -10.65 1.70 -8.73
C PRO A 88 -9.68 2.32 -9.75
N LEU A 89 -9.61 1.79 -10.98
CA LEU A 89 -8.76 2.38 -12.03
C LEU A 89 -9.26 3.78 -12.44
N VAL A 90 -10.54 3.93 -12.75
CA VAL A 90 -11.11 5.24 -13.12
C VAL A 90 -11.02 6.21 -11.93
N LEU A 91 -11.30 5.74 -10.73
CA LEU A 91 -11.24 6.55 -9.52
C LEU A 91 -9.81 7.06 -9.23
N SER A 92 -8.77 6.29 -9.61
CA SER A 92 -7.37 6.69 -9.45
C SER A 92 -6.92 7.83 -10.37
N ILE A 93 -7.65 8.08 -11.46
CA ILE A 93 -7.34 9.15 -12.44
C ILE A 93 -7.69 10.54 -11.87
N ILE A 94 -8.76 10.64 -11.07
CA ILE A 94 -9.28 11.93 -10.58
C ILE A 94 -8.21 12.73 -9.81
N PRO A 95 -7.52 12.17 -8.80
CA PRO A 95 -6.49 12.92 -8.08
C PRO A 95 -5.29 13.31 -8.96
N LEU A 96 -4.94 12.49 -9.96
CA LEU A 96 -3.84 12.77 -10.88
C LEU A 96 -4.16 13.94 -11.80
N VAL A 97 -5.38 13.99 -12.35
CA VAL A 97 -5.85 15.08 -13.22
C VAL A 97 -5.93 16.40 -12.45
N ILE A 98 -6.40 16.39 -11.19
CA ILE A 98 -6.42 17.60 -10.34
C ILE A 98 -5.03 18.20 -10.21
N LEU A 99 -3.99 17.37 -9.99
CA LEU A 99 -2.60 17.83 -9.90
C LEU A 99 -2.01 18.25 -11.24
N ALA A 100 -2.46 17.64 -12.35
CA ALA A 100 -1.99 17.97 -13.70
C ALA A 100 -2.50 19.33 -14.21
N TRP A 101 -3.68 19.78 -13.75
CA TRP A 101 -4.35 20.98 -14.30
C TRP A 101 -3.81 22.30 -13.71
N LYS A 102 -4.00 22.54 -12.41
CA LYS A 102 -3.54 23.77 -11.74
C LYS A 102 -3.04 23.47 -10.33
N ARG A 103 -1.86 23.99 -10.01
CA ARG A 103 -1.23 23.88 -8.68
C ARG A 103 -1.50 25.10 -7.77
N THR A 104 -2.73 25.61 -7.78
CA THR A 104 -3.16 26.66 -6.83
C THR A 104 -3.54 26.07 -5.48
N THR A 105 -3.57 26.88 -4.42
CA THR A 105 -3.86 26.43 -3.05
C THR A 105 -5.23 25.75 -2.94
N THR A 106 -6.26 26.27 -3.61
CA THR A 106 -7.61 25.66 -3.64
C THR A 106 -7.61 24.26 -4.26
N PHE A 107 -6.88 24.07 -5.37
CA PHE A 107 -6.74 22.77 -6.03
C PHE A 107 -5.97 21.77 -5.16
N PHE A 108 -5.03 22.25 -4.35
CA PHE A 108 -4.30 21.40 -3.40
C PHE A 108 -5.22 20.85 -2.30
N TYR A 109 -6.16 21.66 -1.77
CA TYR A 109 -7.16 21.17 -0.82
C TYR A 109 -8.14 20.19 -1.47
N ALA A 110 -8.64 20.50 -2.67
CA ALA A 110 -9.48 19.59 -3.44
C ALA A 110 -8.75 18.25 -3.69
N TYR A 111 -7.48 18.30 -4.06
CA TYR A 111 -6.65 17.10 -4.22
C TYR A 111 -6.63 16.26 -2.96
N TYR A 112 -6.37 16.81 -1.76
CA TYR A 112 -6.36 16.01 -0.54
C TYR A 112 -7.72 15.38 -0.23
N VAL A 113 -8.82 16.10 -0.42
CA VAL A 113 -10.17 15.57 -0.18
C VAL A 113 -10.45 14.41 -1.13
N PHE A 114 -10.31 14.62 -2.44
CA PHE A 114 -10.52 13.57 -3.43
C PHE A 114 -9.53 12.43 -3.28
N ARG A 115 -8.24 12.71 -3.06
CA ARG A 115 -7.22 11.68 -2.84
C ARG A 115 -7.53 10.84 -1.61
N THR A 116 -8.00 11.43 -0.51
CA THR A 116 -8.38 10.68 0.70
C THR A 116 -9.55 9.74 0.41
N LEU A 117 -10.63 10.27 -0.19
CA LEU A 117 -11.84 9.47 -0.52
C LEU A 117 -11.53 8.35 -1.52
N THR A 118 -10.80 8.67 -2.57
CA THR A 118 -10.41 7.71 -3.61
C THR A 118 -9.39 6.70 -3.10
N ALA A 119 -8.47 7.08 -2.21
CA ALA A 119 -7.47 6.16 -1.64
C ALA A 119 -8.13 5.03 -0.84
N MET A 120 -9.24 5.26 -0.15
CA MET A 120 -9.95 4.19 0.60
C MET A 120 -10.34 3.01 -0.29
N VAL A 121 -10.65 3.26 -1.57
CA VAL A 121 -11.06 2.25 -2.55
C VAL A 121 -9.90 1.79 -3.42
N THR A 122 -9.02 2.72 -3.81
CA THR A 122 -7.94 2.42 -4.77
C THR A 122 -6.70 1.81 -4.12
N GLN A 123 -6.43 2.09 -2.84
CA GLN A 123 -5.28 1.56 -2.11
C GLN A 123 -5.49 0.06 -1.85
N GLY A 124 -4.92 -0.78 -2.71
CA GLY A 124 -5.08 -2.23 -2.67
C GLY A 124 -6.24 -2.78 -3.50
N GLY A 125 -7.22 -1.96 -3.90
CA GLY A 125 -8.42 -2.43 -4.62
C GLY A 125 -8.12 -3.05 -5.98
N VAL A 126 -7.22 -2.43 -6.76
CA VAL A 126 -6.76 -2.99 -8.05
C VAL A 126 -6.08 -4.34 -7.85
N ILE A 127 -5.20 -4.43 -6.85
CA ILE A 127 -4.47 -5.66 -6.53
C ILE A 127 -5.43 -6.74 -6.03
N CYS A 128 -6.38 -6.39 -5.17
CA CYS A 128 -7.41 -7.30 -4.64
C CYS A 128 -8.17 -8.03 -5.76
N ILE A 129 -8.70 -7.25 -6.70
CA ILE A 129 -9.49 -7.80 -7.81
C ILE A 129 -8.61 -8.57 -8.78
N ALA A 130 -7.38 -8.10 -9.04
CA ALA A 130 -6.42 -8.81 -9.88
C ALA A 130 -6.01 -10.16 -9.29
N LEU A 131 -5.81 -10.25 -7.97
CA LEU A 131 -5.51 -11.50 -7.26
C LEU A 131 -6.69 -12.47 -7.34
N GLY A 132 -7.93 -11.99 -7.16
CA GLY A 132 -9.13 -12.81 -7.32
C GLY A 132 -9.29 -13.31 -8.75
N TYR A 133 -9.15 -12.43 -9.74
CA TYR A 133 -9.19 -12.82 -11.16
C TYR A 133 -8.13 -13.87 -11.51
N LEU A 134 -6.93 -13.73 -10.95
CA LEU A 134 -5.85 -14.70 -11.17
C LEU A 134 -6.19 -16.07 -10.56
N ALA A 135 -6.75 -16.10 -9.35
CA ALA A 135 -7.18 -17.34 -8.71
C ALA A 135 -8.29 -18.05 -9.50
N ASP A 136 -9.22 -17.29 -10.06
CA ASP A 136 -10.36 -17.81 -10.84
C ASP A 136 -9.93 -18.37 -12.21
N THR A 137 -8.82 -17.88 -12.78
CA THR A 137 -8.37 -18.26 -14.13
C THR A 137 -7.26 -19.30 -14.14
N VAL A 138 -6.51 -19.44 -13.05
CA VAL A 138 -5.34 -20.32 -12.96
C VAL A 138 -5.63 -21.54 -12.09
N SER A 139 -5.29 -22.72 -12.59
CA SER A 139 -5.35 -23.99 -11.85
C SER A 139 -4.51 -23.96 -10.57
N GLU A 140 -4.99 -24.57 -9.49
CA GLU A 140 -4.37 -24.54 -8.16
C GLU A 140 -2.86 -24.85 -8.14
N ALA A 141 -2.41 -25.85 -8.90
CA ALA A 141 -0.99 -26.23 -8.97
C ALA A 141 -0.07 -25.13 -9.51
N LYS A 142 -0.60 -24.22 -10.34
CA LYS A 142 0.15 -23.12 -10.97
C LYS A 142 -0.09 -21.76 -10.29
N ARG A 143 -0.99 -21.69 -9.29
CA ARG A 143 -1.34 -20.43 -8.61
C ARG A 143 -0.12 -19.79 -7.97
N VAL A 144 0.77 -20.56 -7.35
CA VAL A 144 2.01 -20.04 -6.73
C VAL A 144 2.87 -19.26 -7.73
N SER A 145 3.10 -19.85 -8.90
CA SER A 145 3.86 -19.24 -9.99
C SER A 145 3.17 -17.98 -10.49
N ALA A 146 1.85 -18.04 -10.70
CA ALA A 146 1.07 -16.92 -11.19
C ALA A 146 1.05 -15.74 -10.21
N PHE A 147 0.81 -15.99 -8.91
CA PHE A 147 0.87 -14.97 -7.86
C PHE A 147 2.25 -14.36 -7.74
N GLY A 148 3.30 -15.18 -7.91
CA GLY A 148 4.68 -14.72 -8.06
C GLY A 148 4.81 -13.73 -9.21
N VAL A 149 4.48 -14.12 -10.44
CA VAL A 149 4.60 -13.26 -11.62
C VAL A 149 3.82 -11.96 -11.46
N LEU A 150 2.58 -12.01 -10.95
CA LEU A 150 1.78 -10.81 -10.70
C LEU A 150 2.47 -9.87 -9.69
N SER A 151 3.04 -10.41 -8.62
CA SER A 151 3.82 -9.63 -7.65
C SER A 151 5.10 -9.06 -8.27
N GLY A 152 5.73 -9.81 -9.18
CA GLY A 152 6.91 -9.39 -9.93
C GLY A 152 6.63 -8.25 -10.89
N VAL A 153 5.44 -8.22 -11.53
CA VAL A 153 4.99 -7.09 -12.34
C VAL A 153 4.81 -5.84 -11.48
N VAL A 154 4.28 -5.96 -10.27
CA VAL A 154 4.19 -4.84 -9.32
C VAL A 154 5.58 -4.32 -8.93
N SER A 155 6.52 -5.22 -8.62
CA SER A 155 7.92 -4.84 -8.36
C SER A 155 8.58 -4.15 -9.56
N ALA A 156 8.38 -4.66 -10.78
CA ALA A 156 8.91 -4.05 -12.00
C ALA A 156 8.32 -2.65 -12.23
N ALA A 157 7.03 -2.45 -11.90
CA ALA A 157 6.40 -1.15 -11.96
C ALA A 157 7.02 -0.16 -10.95
N TYR A 158 7.42 -0.60 -9.75
CA TYR A 158 8.17 0.24 -8.80
C TYR A 158 9.56 0.63 -9.33
N VAL A 159 10.27 -0.28 -10.00
CA VAL A 159 11.55 0.03 -10.67
C VAL A 159 11.34 1.09 -11.75
N CYS A 160 10.40 0.86 -12.66
CA CYS A 160 10.10 1.77 -13.77
C CYS A 160 9.64 3.15 -13.26
N GLY A 161 8.79 3.17 -12.23
CA GLY A 161 8.30 4.40 -11.60
C GLY A 161 9.42 5.21 -10.95
N THR A 162 10.34 4.55 -10.26
CA THR A 162 11.49 5.20 -9.61
C THR A 162 12.47 5.79 -10.64
N LEU A 163 12.73 5.07 -11.73
CA LEU A 163 13.54 5.57 -12.84
C LEU A 163 12.86 6.76 -13.55
N ALA A 164 11.56 6.64 -13.87
CA ALA A 164 10.80 7.72 -14.49
C ALA A 164 10.78 8.99 -13.61
N ALA A 165 10.68 8.84 -12.29
CA ALA A 165 10.71 9.96 -11.35
C ALA A 165 12.07 10.70 -11.30
N ARG A 166 13.17 10.07 -11.71
CA ARG A 166 14.48 10.73 -11.86
C ARG A 166 14.58 11.52 -13.17
N LEU A 167 13.95 11.03 -14.24
CA LEU A 167 14.02 11.63 -15.58
C LEU A 167 13.01 12.76 -15.79
N LEU A 168 11.86 12.70 -15.12
CA LEU A 168 10.76 13.65 -15.32
C LEU A 168 10.85 14.85 -14.37
N SER A 169 10.59 16.03 -14.92
CA SER A 169 10.45 17.25 -14.12
C SER A 169 9.18 17.21 -13.26
N THR A 170 9.19 17.92 -12.12
CA THR A 170 8.04 18.01 -11.20
C THR A 170 6.77 18.56 -11.85
N THR A 171 6.90 19.29 -12.96
CA THR A 171 5.76 19.86 -13.71
C THR A 171 5.13 18.83 -14.65
N GLN A 172 5.94 17.99 -15.28
CA GLN A 172 5.49 17.01 -16.28
C GLN A 172 5.05 15.68 -15.64
N ILE A 173 5.60 15.33 -14.48
CA ILE A 173 5.38 14.01 -13.85
C ILE A 173 3.89 13.69 -13.66
N PHE A 174 3.09 14.65 -13.19
CA PHE A 174 1.65 14.43 -12.97
C PHE A 174 0.85 14.34 -14.27
N GLN A 175 1.25 15.09 -15.30
CA GLN A 175 0.61 15.03 -16.63
C GLN A 175 0.88 13.66 -17.27
N VAL A 176 2.13 13.21 -17.24
CA VAL A 176 2.53 11.90 -17.77
C VAL A 176 1.84 10.77 -16.99
N SER A 177 1.81 10.82 -15.65
CA SER A 177 1.09 9.83 -14.85
C SER A 177 -0.41 9.79 -15.17
N ALA A 178 -1.07 10.93 -15.33
CA ALA A 178 -2.50 10.97 -15.68
C ALA A 178 -2.77 10.33 -17.05
N VAL A 179 -1.95 10.63 -18.06
CA VAL A 179 -2.08 10.05 -19.41
C VAL A 179 -1.85 8.53 -19.36
N ILE A 180 -0.80 8.07 -18.69
CA ILE A 180 -0.51 6.63 -18.55
C ILE A 180 -1.65 5.92 -17.81
N SER A 181 -2.21 6.51 -16.74
CA SER A 181 -3.35 5.93 -16.02
C SER A 181 -4.62 5.85 -16.86
N ILE A 182 -4.89 6.85 -17.71
CA ILE A 182 -6.01 6.80 -18.67
C ILE A 182 -5.80 5.68 -19.70
N ILE A 183 -4.60 5.60 -20.28
CA ILE A 183 -4.26 4.54 -21.25
C ILE A 183 -4.39 3.16 -20.59
N ALA A 184 -3.90 2.99 -19.36
CA ALA A 184 -4.01 1.73 -18.62
C ALA A 184 -5.46 1.34 -18.34
N ALA A 185 -6.32 2.31 -17.96
CA ALA A 185 -7.74 2.07 -17.75
C ALA A 185 -8.46 1.67 -19.05
N LEU A 186 -8.13 2.32 -20.18
CA LEU A 186 -8.66 1.97 -21.50
C LEU A 186 -8.18 0.60 -21.96
N TYR A 187 -6.89 0.31 -21.82
CA TYR A 187 -6.29 -0.98 -22.15
C TYR A 187 -6.97 -2.10 -21.37
N MET A 188 -7.12 -1.94 -20.04
CA MET A 188 -7.81 -2.93 -19.21
C MET A 188 -9.24 -3.17 -19.71
N ARG A 189 -10.00 -2.10 -19.98
CA ARG A 189 -11.40 -2.20 -20.39
C ARG A 189 -11.59 -2.93 -21.74
N VAL A 190 -10.65 -2.75 -22.66
CA VAL A 190 -10.70 -3.37 -24.00
C VAL A 190 -10.20 -4.81 -23.99
N PHE A 191 -9.04 -5.07 -23.37
CA PHE A 191 -8.34 -6.35 -23.52
C PHE A 191 -8.63 -7.36 -22.41
N LEU A 192 -9.10 -6.94 -21.23
CA LEU A 192 -9.39 -7.89 -20.15
C LEU A 192 -10.66 -8.68 -20.49
N LYS A 193 -10.56 -10.02 -20.51
CA LYS A 193 -11.71 -10.89 -20.76
C LYS A 193 -12.63 -10.94 -19.53
N ASP A 194 -13.94 -10.89 -19.78
CA ASP A 194 -14.95 -11.06 -18.73
C ASP A 194 -14.97 -12.52 -18.22
N THR A 195 -14.88 -12.70 -16.91
CA THR A 195 -15.02 -14.01 -16.23
C THR A 195 -16.48 -14.30 -15.85
N THR A 196 -17.46 -13.64 -16.46
CA THR A 196 -18.88 -13.82 -16.12
C THR A 196 -19.33 -15.24 -16.41
N ARG A 197 -19.39 -16.08 -15.36
CA ARG A 197 -19.83 -17.48 -15.37
C ARG A 197 -21.33 -17.69 -15.70
N HIS A 198 -22.08 -16.64 -16.04
CA HIS A 198 -23.53 -16.72 -16.28
C HIS A 198 -23.97 -16.77 -17.74
N THR A 199 -23.04 -16.81 -18.70
CA THR A 199 -23.42 -16.84 -20.14
C THR A 199 -23.14 -18.17 -20.84
N ASP A 200 -22.42 -19.10 -20.20
CA ASP A 200 -22.09 -20.40 -20.83
C ASP A 200 -23.16 -21.49 -20.57
N ALA A 201 -24.16 -21.21 -19.73
CA ALA A 201 -25.29 -22.12 -19.48
C ALA A 201 -26.53 -21.83 -20.35
N LEU A 202 -26.50 -20.79 -21.20
CA LEU A 202 -27.63 -20.41 -22.06
C LEU A 202 -27.43 -20.75 -23.55
N GLU A 203 -26.32 -21.38 -23.92
CA GLU A 203 -26.19 -22.03 -25.23
C GLU A 203 -26.62 -23.51 -25.15
N GLN A 204 -27.90 -23.73 -24.86
CA GLN A 204 -28.59 -24.92 -25.35
C GLN A 204 -29.89 -24.49 -26.04
N PRO A 205 -29.99 -24.60 -27.38
CA PRO A 205 -31.24 -24.38 -28.07
C PRO A 205 -32.05 -25.67 -27.96
N ILE A 206 -32.95 -25.77 -26.99
CA ILE A 206 -33.92 -26.87 -26.95
C ILE A 206 -35.31 -26.27 -26.88
N LEU A 207 -35.71 -25.76 -28.05
CA LEU A 207 -37.10 -25.66 -28.45
C LEU A 207 -37.64 -27.10 -28.56
N ASN A 208 -38.36 -27.59 -27.54
CA ASN A 208 -39.61 -28.34 -27.72
C ASN A 208 -40.23 -28.88 -26.41
N GLN A 209 -41.54 -28.58 -26.28
CA GLN A 209 -42.63 -29.36 -25.65
C GLN A 209 -42.56 -29.58 -24.12
N GLY A 210 -43.57 -29.23 -23.32
CA GLY A 210 -44.90 -28.67 -23.52
C GLY A 210 -45.59 -28.47 -22.16
N ILE A 211 -46.65 -27.64 -22.14
CA ILE A 211 -47.87 -27.71 -21.29
C ILE A 211 -47.63 -28.13 -19.81
N GLU A 212 -47.78 -27.31 -18.76
CA GLU A 212 -49.03 -26.68 -18.30
C GLU A 212 -48.77 -25.79 -17.05
N ASN A 213 -49.44 -24.63 -17.03
CA ASN A 213 -50.00 -23.88 -15.89
C ASN A 213 -49.44 -24.05 -14.46
N ASN A 214 -48.95 -22.95 -13.86
CA ASN A 214 -49.79 -22.16 -12.94
C ASN A 214 -49.12 -20.91 -12.35
N GLN A 215 -49.97 -19.89 -12.24
CA GLN A 215 -49.98 -18.82 -11.23
C GLN A 215 -49.09 -17.58 -11.43
N ALA A 216 -49.81 -16.52 -11.77
CA ALA A 216 -49.50 -15.11 -11.67
C ALA A 216 -48.72 -14.74 -10.39
N CYS A 217 -47.63 -13.99 -10.58
CA CYS A 217 -47.17 -13.04 -9.59
C CYS A 217 -46.50 -11.86 -10.30
N SER A 218 -47.26 -10.77 -10.40
CA SER A 218 -46.83 -9.37 -10.44
C SER A 218 -45.43 -9.05 -10.96
N GLU A 219 -45.39 -8.39 -12.12
CA GLU A 219 -44.32 -7.46 -12.48
C GLU A 219 -44.15 -6.43 -11.36
N SER A 220 -43.09 -6.57 -10.57
CA SER A 220 -42.61 -5.52 -9.68
C SER A 220 -41.08 -5.50 -9.70
N SER A 221 -40.56 -4.59 -10.51
CA SER A 221 -39.32 -3.84 -10.34
C SER A 221 -38.10 -4.60 -9.80
N LYS A 222 -37.17 -4.95 -10.71
CA LYS A 222 -35.77 -5.29 -10.44
C LYS A 222 -35.04 -4.09 -9.79
N LYS A 223 -35.33 -3.79 -8.52
CA LYS A 223 -34.37 -3.11 -7.65
C LYS A 223 -33.34 -4.16 -7.25
N VAL A 224 -32.27 -4.22 -8.03
CA VAL A 224 -31.06 -4.99 -7.76
C VAL A 224 -30.70 -4.83 -6.29
N ASP A 225 -30.65 -5.94 -5.55
CA ASP A 225 -30.38 -6.05 -4.11
C ASP A 225 -28.92 -5.62 -3.79
N PHE A 226 -28.62 -4.34 -3.97
CA PHE A 226 -27.29 -3.72 -3.77
C PHE A 226 -26.77 -3.91 -2.32
N PHE A 227 -27.67 -4.11 -1.36
CA PHE A 227 -27.36 -4.16 0.08
C PHE A 227 -27.40 -5.55 0.72
N LYS A 228 -27.86 -6.61 0.02
CA LYS A 228 -27.81 -7.98 0.57
C LYS A 228 -26.48 -8.70 0.34
N GLY A 229 -25.64 -8.18 -0.57
CA GLY A 229 -24.32 -8.72 -0.88
C GLY A 229 -23.17 -7.97 -0.22
N ILE A 230 -23.36 -7.35 0.94
CA ILE A 230 -22.26 -6.77 1.72
C ILE A 230 -21.90 -7.78 2.81
N PRO A 231 -20.68 -8.33 2.85
CA PRO A 231 -20.32 -9.29 3.88
C PRO A 231 -20.37 -8.59 5.24
N SER A 232 -21.10 -9.18 6.18
CA SER A 232 -21.10 -8.68 7.55
C SER A 232 -19.71 -8.81 8.13
N PRO A 233 -19.26 -7.92 9.04
CA PRO A 233 -18.03 -8.13 9.80
C PRO A 233 -17.99 -9.50 10.51
N LYS A 234 -19.16 -10.06 10.85
CA LYS A 234 -19.29 -11.41 11.39
C LYS A 234 -18.92 -12.49 10.37
N ASP A 235 -19.31 -12.31 9.12
CA ASP A 235 -19.02 -13.25 8.03
C ASP A 235 -17.53 -13.24 7.69
N ILE A 236 -16.90 -12.07 7.74
CA ILE A 236 -15.43 -11.94 7.60
C ILE A 236 -14.70 -12.66 8.73
N ILE A 237 -15.15 -12.50 9.98
CA ILE A 237 -14.57 -13.19 11.14
C ILE A 237 -14.82 -14.70 11.04
N CYS A 238 -15.98 -15.12 10.54
CA CYS A 238 -16.31 -16.53 10.31
C CYS A 238 -15.39 -17.13 9.23
N LEU A 239 -15.19 -16.41 8.12
CA LEU A 239 -14.26 -16.79 7.05
C LEU A 239 -12.82 -16.87 7.54
N LEU A 240 -12.37 -15.91 8.35
CA LEU A 240 -11.03 -15.92 8.95
C LEU A 240 -10.81 -17.13 9.89
N LYS A 241 -11.88 -17.62 10.50
CA LYS A 241 -11.88 -18.78 11.42
C LYS A 241 -12.33 -20.07 10.75
N SER A 242 -12.61 -20.07 9.45
CA SER A 242 -13.13 -21.23 8.74
C SER A 242 -12.10 -22.36 8.68
N SER A 243 -10.82 -22.00 8.53
CA SER A 243 -9.70 -22.93 8.56
C SER A 243 -8.54 -22.41 9.39
N ILE A 244 -7.82 -23.34 10.02
CA ILE A 244 -6.61 -23.04 10.76
C ILE A 244 -5.53 -22.45 9.85
N THR A 245 -5.43 -22.94 8.61
CA THR A 245 -4.49 -22.47 7.61
C THR A 245 -4.76 -21.02 7.21
N PHE A 246 -6.03 -20.64 7.04
CA PHE A 246 -6.40 -19.26 6.74
C PHE A 246 -6.02 -18.33 7.89
N SER A 247 -6.38 -18.70 9.12
CA SER A 247 -6.06 -17.90 10.33
C SER A 247 -4.55 -17.73 10.53
N LEU A 248 -3.77 -18.79 10.28
CA LEU A 248 -2.31 -18.74 10.37
C LEU A 248 -1.72 -17.83 9.28
N ALA A 249 -2.15 -17.99 8.03
CA ALA A 249 -1.70 -17.15 6.92
C ALA A 249 -2.10 -15.67 7.11
N ALA A 250 -3.29 -15.39 7.67
CA ALA A 250 -3.72 -14.05 8.05
C ALA A 250 -2.83 -13.44 9.15
N SER A 251 -2.45 -14.25 10.15
CA SER A 251 -1.53 -13.82 11.22
C SER A 251 -0.14 -13.52 10.66
N ILE A 252 0.40 -14.40 9.79
CA ILE A 252 1.67 -14.19 9.10
C ILE A 252 1.62 -12.92 8.25
N ALA A 253 0.54 -12.71 7.48
CA ALA A 253 0.35 -11.50 6.68
C ALA A 253 0.35 -10.23 7.53
N PHE A 254 -0.32 -10.26 8.68
CA PHE A 254 -0.34 -9.14 9.63
C PHE A 254 1.07 -8.78 10.12
N PHE A 255 1.80 -9.75 10.67
CA PHE A 255 3.13 -9.50 11.22
C PHE A 255 4.16 -9.14 10.14
N ASN A 256 4.08 -9.77 8.97
CA ASN A 256 4.95 -9.44 7.84
C ASN A 256 4.72 -8.00 7.38
N SER A 257 3.46 -7.59 7.22
CA SER A 257 3.13 -6.21 6.83
C SER A 257 3.52 -5.20 7.92
N LEU A 258 3.32 -5.55 9.19
CA LEU A 258 3.71 -4.73 10.34
C LEU A 258 5.22 -4.47 10.33
N ALA A 259 6.02 -5.52 10.10
CA ALA A 259 7.48 -5.45 10.03
C ALA A 259 7.95 -4.63 8.82
N GLU A 260 7.40 -4.90 7.63
CA GLU A 260 7.75 -4.20 6.39
C GLU A 260 7.47 -2.70 6.48
N ALA A 261 6.27 -2.30 6.91
CA ALA A 261 5.93 -0.89 7.10
C ALA A 261 6.77 -0.22 8.20
N GLY A 262 7.21 -0.98 9.20
CA GLY A 262 8.06 -0.48 10.29
C GLY A 262 9.47 -0.21 9.81
N LEU A 263 10.01 -1.12 8.99
CA LEU A 263 11.29 -0.95 8.32
C LEU A 263 11.27 0.26 7.41
N GLU A 264 10.26 0.39 6.55
CA GLU A 264 10.16 1.53 5.63
C GLU A 264 10.06 2.86 6.40
N ALA A 265 9.32 2.86 7.51
CA ALA A 265 9.18 4.04 8.37
C ALA A 265 10.50 4.43 9.07
N CYS A 266 11.34 3.48 9.51
CA CYS A 266 12.53 3.77 10.32
C CYS A 266 13.84 3.80 9.51
N LEU A 267 13.99 2.95 8.49
CA LEU A 267 15.24 2.76 7.76
C LEU A 267 15.72 4.05 7.11
N GLN A 268 14.81 4.84 6.52
CA GLN A 268 15.17 6.11 5.90
C GLN A 268 15.76 7.11 6.90
N TYR A 269 15.20 7.19 8.11
CA TYR A 269 15.74 8.05 9.16
C TYR A 269 17.07 7.54 9.69
N PHE A 270 17.20 6.23 9.91
CA PHE A 270 18.44 5.60 10.37
C PHE A 270 19.59 5.85 9.40
N LEU A 271 19.40 5.56 8.11
CA LEU A 271 20.44 5.74 7.10
C LEU A 271 20.83 7.22 6.92
N LYS A 272 19.85 8.13 7.05
CA LYS A 272 20.12 9.56 7.05
C LYS A 272 20.95 10.00 8.26
N ALA A 273 20.60 9.54 9.45
CA ALA A 273 21.25 9.92 10.69
C ALA A 273 22.67 9.31 10.82
N ARG A 274 22.84 8.06 10.40
CA ARG A 274 24.09 7.31 10.55
C ARG A 274 25.10 7.55 9.44
N PHE A 275 24.62 7.64 8.19
CA PHE A 275 25.47 7.67 6.98
C PHE A 275 25.25 8.90 6.11
N HIS A 276 24.41 9.85 6.53
CA HIS A 276 24.11 11.07 5.78
C HIS A 276 23.56 10.79 4.37
N PHE A 277 22.78 9.73 4.22
CA PHE A 277 22.21 9.37 2.91
C PHE A 277 21.41 10.52 2.31
N MET A 278 21.69 10.79 1.04
CA MET A 278 20.97 11.77 0.22
C MET A 278 19.86 11.10 -0.57
N LYS A 279 19.00 11.91 -1.19
CA LYS A 279 17.83 11.43 -1.97
C LYS A 279 18.21 10.35 -3.00
N ASP A 280 19.32 10.52 -3.69
CA ASP A 280 19.73 9.62 -4.77
C ASP A 280 20.11 8.24 -4.22
N GLN A 281 20.85 8.21 -3.11
CA GLN A 281 21.24 6.99 -2.41
C GLN A 281 20.04 6.18 -1.89
N PHE A 282 19.01 6.86 -1.37
CA PHE A 282 17.76 6.19 -1.02
C PHE A 282 17.09 5.53 -2.22
N ALA A 283 17.04 6.25 -3.34
CA ALA A 283 16.46 5.73 -4.56
C ALA A 283 17.31 4.61 -5.18
N ASP A 284 18.64 4.60 -5.00
CA ASP A 284 19.51 3.50 -5.44
C ASP A 284 19.26 2.22 -4.63
N VAL A 285 19.18 2.31 -3.30
CA VAL A 285 18.82 1.17 -2.45
C VAL A 285 17.45 0.62 -2.86
N LEU A 286 16.47 1.50 -3.05
CA LEU A 286 15.12 1.11 -3.46
C LEU A 286 15.10 0.42 -4.84
N LEU A 287 15.88 0.92 -5.80
CA LEU A 287 16.02 0.28 -7.12
C LEU A 287 16.61 -1.12 -7.01
N ILE A 288 17.69 -1.30 -6.24
CA ILE A 288 18.33 -2.60 -6.05
C ILE A 288 17.33 -3.59 -5.44
N THR A 289 16.62 -3.18 -4.39
CA THR A 289 15.61 -3.99 -3.72
C THR A 289 14.51 -4.44 -4.68
N TYR A 290 13.93 -3.54 -5.48
CA TYR A 290 12.83 -3.90 -6.38
C TYR A 290 13.29 -4.63 -7.66
N ILE A 291 14.53 -4.44 -8.10
CA ILE A 291 15.12 -5.29 -9.16
C ILE A 291 15.25 -6.73 -8.64
N GLY A 292 15.78 -6.90 -7.42
CA GLY A 292 15.83 -8.21 -6.74
C GLY A 292 14.45 -8.83 -6.58
N ALA A 293 13.47 -8.04 -6.12
CA ALA A 293 12.07 -8.47 -6.01
C ALA A 293 11.49 -8.93 -7.35
N THR A 294 11.76 -8.20 -8.42
CA THR A 294 11.30 -8.54 -9.78
C THR A 294 11.89 -9.87 -10.25
N ILE A 295 13.21 -10.05 -10.09
CA ILE A 295 13.91 -11.29 -10.45
C ILE A 295 13.33 -12.47 -9.65
N SER A 296 13.18 -12.30 -8.34
CA SER A 296 12.64 -13.33 -7.46
C SER A 296 11.22 -13.76 -7.84
N ASN A 297 10.35 -12.78 -8.07
CA ASN A 297 8.94 -13.04 -8.33
C ASN A 297 8.65 -13.48 -9.77
N VAL A 298 9.41 -13.02 -10.76
CA VAL A 298 9.21 -13.39 -12.17
C VAL A 298 9.96 -14.67 -12.54
N ILE A 299 11.13 -14.93 -11.93
CA ILE A 299 12.00 -16.06 -12.29
C ILE A 299 11.94 -17.15 -11.23
N PHE A 300 12.21 -16.83 -9.96
CA PHE A 300 12.34 -17.86 -8.91
C PHE A 300 10.99 -18.46 -8.53
N MET A 301 9.93 -17.67 -8.40
CA MET A 301 8.61 -18.16 -8.05
C MET A 301 8.06 -19.18 -9.08
N PRO A 302 8.12 -18.95 -10.40
CA PRO A 302 7.70 -19.98 -11.37
C PRO A 302 8.53 -21.25 -11.38
N ILE A 303 9.83 -21.15 -11.11
CA ILE A 303 10.75 -22.31 -11.13
C ILE A 303 10.61 -23.12 -9.84
N PHE A 304 10.75 -22.48 -8.69
CA PHE A 304 10.82 -23.14 -7.40
C PHE A 304 9.45 -23.35 -6.74
N GLY A 305 8.46 -22.52 -7.07
CA GLY A 305 7.09 -22.61 -6.53
C GLY A 305 6.49 -24.01 -6.66
N PRO A 306 6.45 -24.58 -7.88
CA PRO A 306 5.90 -25.91 -8.10
C PRO A 306 6.73 -27.06 -7.49
N ILE A 307 8.03 -26.84 -7.21
CA ILE A 307 8.97 -27.88 -6.80
C ILE A 307 9.11 -27.96 -5.27
N ILE A 308 9.32 -26.81 -4.62
CA ILE A 308 9.71 -26.71 -3.20
C ILE A 308 8.47 -26.59 -2.30
N GLY A 309 7.34 -26.13 -2.84
CA GLY A 309 6.11 -25.89 -2.11
C GLY A 309 6.04 -24.50 -1.47
N GLU A 310 4.81 -24.03 -1.27
CA GLU A 310 4.52 -22.65 -0.85
C GLU A 310 4.94 -22.36 0.59
N GLU A 311 4.80 -23.33 1.49
CA GLU A 311 5.12 -23.18 2.92
C GLU A 311 6.63 -23.01 3.15
N VAL A 312 7.44 -23.76 2.40
CA VAL A 312 8.89 -23.68 2.46
C VAL A 312 9.38 -22.37 1.84
N LEU A 313 8.81 -21.94 0.72
CA LEU A 313 9.15 -20.63 0.13
C LEU A 313 8.69 -19.46 1.01
N LEU A 314 7.55 -19.59 1.67
CA LEU A 314 7.08 -18.62 2.66
C LEU A 314 8.07 -18.50 3.83
N SER A 315 8.48 -19.63 4.41
CA SER A 315 9.44 -19.63 5.53
C SER A 315 10.81 -19.10 5.11
N LEU A 316 11.30 -19.45 3.92
CA LEU A 316 12.53 -18.91 3.35
C LEU A 316 12.45 -17.38 3.16
N GLY A 317 11.31 -16.88 2.65
CA GLY A 317 11.09 -15.45 2.47
C GLY A 317 11.06 -14.67 3.79
N LEU A 318 10.39 -15.21 4.81
CA LEU A 318 10.36 -14.61 6.15
C LEU A 318 11.74 -14.62 6.80
N PHE A 319 12.50 -15.71 6.66
CA PHE A 319 13.86 -15.82 7.18
C PHE A 319 14.82 -14.85 6.49
N ALA A 320 14.73 -14.72 5.16
CA ALA A 320 15.46 -13.71 4.41
C ALA A 320 15.07 -12.27 4.85
N GLY A 321 13.78 -12.04 5.10
CA GLY A 321 13.25 -10.83 5.72
C GLY A 321 13.95 -10.45 7.02
N PHE A 322 14.01 -11.41 7.94
CA PHE A 322 14.71 -11.26 9.22
C PHE A 322 16.20 -10.96 9.03
N LEU A 323 16.89 -11.71 8.17
CA LEU A 323 18.32 -11.47 7.90
C LEU A 323 18.58 -10.09 7.32
N ASN A 324 17.76 -9.62 6.38
CA ASN A 324 17.88 -8.28 5.80
C ASN A 324 17.74 -7.20 6.88
N MET A 325 16.69 -7.29 7.71
CA MET A 325 16.49 -6.36 8.83
C MET A 325 17.64 -6.41 9.84
N PHE A 326 18.16 -7.61 10.12
CA PHE A 326 19.29 -7.80 11.03
C PHE A 326 20.55 -7.12 10.49
N PHE A 327 20.89 -7.31 9.21
CA PHE A 327 22.05 -6.67 8.57
C PHE A 327 21.91 -5.16 8.48
N ASP A 328 20.71 -4.64 8.18
CA ASP A 328 20.45 -3.20 8.17
C ASP A 328 20.62 -2.59 9.57
N CYS A 329 20.21 -3.31 10.62
CA CYS A 329 20.36 -2.87 12.01
C CYS A 329 21.83 -2.76 12.45
N ILE A 330 22.67 -3.73 12.08
CA ILE A 330 24.11 -3.75 12.43
C ILE A 330 25.00 -3.05 11.41
N ALA A 331 24.42 -2.31 10.46
CA ALA A 331 25.17 -1.67 9.39
C ALA A 331 26.32 -0.81 9.94
N TRP A 332 27.56 -1.26 9.71
CA TRP A 332 28.77 -0.57 10.15
C TRP A 332 29.28 0.42 9.11
N SER A 333 28.86 0.25 7.86
CA SER A 333 29.29 1.06 6.72
C SER A 333 28.14 1.34 5.76
N ALA A 334 28.27 2.42 5.00
CA ALA A 334 27.26 2.90 4.05
C ALA A 334 26.96 1.90 2.93
N TRP A 335 27.85 0.95 2.62
CA TRP A 335 27.61 -0.07 1.59
C TRP A 335 26.74 -1.24 2.08
N VAL A 336 26.65 -1.47 3.39
CA VAL A 336 25.94 -2.62 3.97
C VAL A 336 24.45 -2.65 3.58
N PRO A 337 23.69 -1.54 3.63
CA PRO A 337 22.30 -1.51 3.16
C PRO A 337 22.16 -1.83 1.66
N TYR A 338 23.12 -1.47 0.82
CA TYR A 338 23.11 -1.82 -0.61
C TYR A 338 23.34 -3.32 -0.82
N ALA A 339 24.28 -3.91 -0.06
CA ALA A 339 24.51 -5.34 -0.09
C ALA A 339 23.31 -6.12 0.45
N SER A 340 22.75 -5.70 1.58
CA SER A 340 21.53 -6.25 2.17
C SER A 340 20.38 -6.27 1.15
N ALA A 341 20.12 -5.13 0.51
CA ALA A 341 19.13 -5.00 -0.57
C ALA A 341 19.41 -5.95 -1.76
N ALA A 342 20.68 -6.11 -2.16
CA ALA A 342 21.05 -6.98 -3.27
C ALA A 342 20.92 -8.47 -2.93
N PHE A 343 21.22 -8.88 -1.69
CA PHE A 343 21.04 -10.24 -1.19
C PHE A 343 19.58 -10.55 -0.83
N GLY A 344 18.75 -9.53 -0.64
CA GLY A 344 17.31 -9.60 -0.38
C GLY A 344 16.45 -10.09 -1.54
N VAL A 345 16.99 -10.80 -2.54
CA VAL A 345 16.19 -11.38 -3.64
C VAL A 345 15.08 -12.27 -3.06
N PHE A 346 15.35 -13.04 -2.01
CA PHE A 346 14.35 -13.91 -1.38
C PHE A 346 13.33 -13.17 -0.49
N LEU A 347 13.54 -11.88 -0.19
CA LEU A 347 12.72 -11.07 0.72
C LEU A 347 11.25 -11.00 0.28
N PHE A 348 11.00 -11.01 -1.02
CA PHE A 348 9.68 -10.75 -1.60
C PHE A 348 8.85 -12.02 -1.86
N LEU A 349 9.31 -13.18 -1.40
CA LEU A 349 8.61 -14.45 -1.60
C LEU A 349 7.44 -14.63 -0.62
N ALA A 350 7.44 -14.00 0.55
CA ALA A 350 6.41 -14.21 1.56
C ALA A 350 5.00 -13.83 1.05
N THR A 351 4.86 -12.63 0.49
CA THR A 351 3.58 -12.10 0.00
C THR A 351 2.91 -13.02 -1.03
N PRO A 352 3.51 -13.39 -2.17
CA PRO A 352 2.84 -14.23 -3.16
C PRO A 352 2.51 -15.63 -2.63
N ASN A 353 3.33 -16.21 -1.75
CA ASN A 353 3.05 -17.52 -1.16
C ASN A 353 1.84 -17.47 -0.20
N ILE A 354 1.73 -16.43 0.64
CA ILE A 354 0.53 -16.21 1.48
C ILE A 354 -0.73 -16.14 0.60
N ARG A 355 -0.66 -15.38 -0.51
CA ARG A 355 -1.80 -15.23 -1.44
C ARG A 355 -2.20 -16.55 -2.09
N SER A 356 -1.22 -17.34 -2.48
CA SER A 356 -1.44 -18.66 -3.07
C SER A 356 -2.03 -19.66 -2.08
N ILE A 357 -1.49 -19.75 -0.87
CA ILE A 357 -2.01 -20.62 0.19
C ILE A 357 -3.48 -20.28 0.49
N ILE A 358 -3.79 -19.00 0.68
CA ILE A 358 -5.16 -18.52 0.94
C ILE A 358 -6.11 -18.88 -0.21
N SER A 359 -5.67 -18.72 -1.46
CA SER A 359 -6.50 -19.04 -2.62
C SER A 359 -6.94 -20.51 -2.68
N LYS A 360 -6.19 -21.43 -2.06
CA LYS A 360 -6.51 -22.86 -2.01
C LYS A 360 -7.43 -23.24 -0.84
N GLN A 361 -7.65 -22.33 0.12
CA GLN A 361 -8.47 -22.58 1.30
C GLN A 361 -9.92 -22.11 1.13
N VAL A 362 -10.25 -21.47 0.01
CA VAL A 362 -11.56 -20.87 -0.24
C VAL A 362 -12.12 -21.29 -1.58
N GLY A 363 -13.45 -21.31 -1.68
CA GLY A 363 -14.12 -21.63 -2.93
C GLY A 363 -13.94 -20.53 -3.98
N ASP A 364 -14.20 -20.89 -5.23
CA ASP A 364 -14.11 -19.98 -6.38
C ASP A 364 -14.98 -18.72 -6.27
N ASN A 365 -16.09 -18.77 -5.54
CA ASN A 365 -16.99 -17.63 -5.34
C ASN A 365 -16.56 -16.71 -4.18
N GLU A 366 -15.51 -17.07 -3.45
CA GLU A 366 -15.05 -16.35 -2.25
C GLU A 366 -13.62 -15.82 -2.40
N GLN A 367 -13.01 -16.01 -3.58
CA GLN A 367 -11.62 -15.59 -3.86
C GLN A 367 -11.43 -14.08 -3.66
N GLY A 368 -12.39 -13.26 -4.10
CA GLY A 368 -12.33 -11.81 -3.95
C GLY A 368 -12.36 -11.41 -2.48
N VAL A 369 -13.36 -11.88 -1.73
CA VAL A 369 -13.47 -11.64 -0.29
C VAL A 369 -12.21 -12.08 0.45
N ALA A 370 -11.71 -13.29 0.19
CA ALA A 370 -10.55 -13.85 0.86
C ALA A 370 -9.29 -12.99 0.66
N GLN A 371 -9.01 -12.61 -0.58
CA GLN A 371 -7.86 -11.76 -0.90
C GLN A 371 -8.04 -10.34 -0.32
N GLY A 372 -9.26 -9.83 -0.33
CA GLY A 372 -9.66 -8.57 0.29
C GLY A 372 -9.47 -8.56 1.80
N CYS A 373 -9.80 -9.65 2.50
CA CYS A 373 -9.57 -9.83 3.93
C CYS A 373 -8.09 -9.74 4.28
N ILE A 374 -7.23 -10.46 3.56
CA ILE A 374 -5.78 -10.42 3.81
C ILE A 374 -5.21 -9.02 3.51
N LEU A 375 -5.67 -8.35 2.44
CA LEU A 375 -5.26 -6.95 2.17
C LEU A 375 -5.75 -5.98 3.25
N GLY A 376 -6.96 -6.16 3.78
CA GLY A 376 -7.49 -5.37 4.89
C GLY A 376 -6.65 -5.54 6.16
N ILE A 377 -6.24 -6.77 6.47
CA ILE A 377 -5.35 -7.09 7.59
C ILE A 377 -3.97 -6.46 7.41
N SER A 378 -3.37 -6.57 6.22
CA SER A 378 -2.11 -5.88 5.89
C SER A 378 -2.24 -4.37 6.03
N SER A 379 -3.36 -3.79 5.59
CA SER A 379 -3.60 -2.35 5.70
C SER A 379 -3.73 -1.89 7.14
N PHE A 380 -4.38 -2.71 7.99
CA PHE A 380 -4.46 -2.45 9.42
C PHE A 380 -3.08 -2.48 10.09
N ALA A 381 -2.24 -3.46 9.72
CA ALA A 381 -0.85 -3.53 10.16
C ALA A 381 -0.05 -2.28 9.75
N ASN A 382 -0.22 -1.81 8.50
CA ASN A 382 0.45 -0.62 7.98
C ASN A 382 0.00 0.68 8.68
N VAL A 383 -1.25 0.75 9.15
CA VAL A 383 -1.74 1.89 9.96
C VAL A 383 -1.11 1.89 11.35
N ILE A 384 -0.97 0.71 11.96
CA ILE A 384 -0.40 0.56 13.32
C ILE A 384 1.11 0.72 13.31
N SER A 385 1.79 0.26 12.26
CA SER A 385 3.25 0.14 12.25
C SER A 385 3.97 1.46 12.56
N PRO A 386 3.71 2.59 11.85
CA PRO A 386 4.36 3.85 12.16
C PRO A 386 4.07 4.34 13.59
N LEU A 387 2.94 3.98 14.20
CA LEU A 387 2.61 4.36 15.58
C LEU A 387 3.48 3.64 16.62
N ILE A 388 3.87 2.39 16.33
CA ILE A 388 4.76 1.60 17.18
C ILE A 388 6.21 2.00 16.96
N PHE A 389 6.62 2.15 15.70
CA PHE A 389 8.02 2.33 15.32
C PHE A 389 8.49 3.79 15.34
N SER A 390 7.61 4.77 15.11
CA SER A 390 8.01 6.19 15.12
C SER A 390 8.60 6.66 16.46
N PRO A 391 8.06 6.30 17.64
CA PRO A 391 8.69 6.61 18.92
C PRO A 391 10.09 5.99 19.09
N LEU A 392 10.32 4.79 18.53
CA LEU A 392 11.61 4.09 18.63
C LEU A 392 12.69 4.74 17.77
N SER A 393 12.33 5.27 16.60
CA SER A 393 13.25 6.08 15.77
C SER A 393 13.58 7.45 16.38
N GLY A 394 12.80 7.86 17.40
CA GLY A 394 12.87 9.14 18.06
C GLY A 394 13.31 9.01 19.51
N ASP A 395 14.47 8.41 19.77
CA ASP A 395 15.18 8.68 21.02
C ASP A 395 15.74 10.12 20.95
N SER A 396 14.83 11.04 21.24
CA SER A 396 14.86 12.49 21.25
C SER A 396 15.93 13.14 22.14
N LYS A 397 16.99 12.41 22.53
CA LYS A 397 18.12 12.92 23.32
C LYS A 397 19.43 13.00 22.54
N SER A 398 19.70 12.08 21.62
CA SER A 398 20.99 12.06 20.89
C SER A 398 21.02 13.02 19.69
N LEU A 399 19.87 13.21 19.04
CA LEU A 399 19.74 14.15 17.92
C LEU A 399 19.90 15.62 18.38
N PHE A 400 19.49 15.94 19.61
CA PHE A 400 19.69 17.26 20.20
C PHE A 400 21.12 17.45 20.73
N SER A 401 21.74 16.40 21.30
CA SER A 401 23.15 16.44 21.70
C SER A 401 24.11 16.70 20.52
N SER A 402 23.79 16.21 19.32
CA SER A 402 24.59 16.49 18.12
C SER A 402 24.37 17.89 17.53
N ILE A 403 23.22 18.51 17.79
CA ILE A 403 22.97 19.91 17.37
C ILE A 403 23.72 20.89 18.30
N ASP A 404 23.88 20.56 19.59
CA ASP A 404 24.70 21.35 20.53
C ASP A 404 26.20 21.30 20.20
N LYS A 405 26.72 20.17 19.68
CA LYS A 405 28.13 20.04 19.28
C LYS A 405 28.50 20.71 17.95
N VAL A 406 27.51 21.09 17.14
CA VAL A 406 27.72 21.85 15.89
C VAL A 406 27.44 23.35 16.10
N ALA A 407 26.85 23.72 17.24
CA ALA A 407 26.56 25.09 17.64
C ALA A 407 27.50 25.65 18.74
N THR A 408 28.53 24.89 19.11
CA THR A 408 29.72 25.34 19.85
C THR A 408 30.94 25.21 18.94
#